data_AF-B5VTG6-F1
#
_entry.id   AF-B5VTG6-F1
#
_cell.length_a   1.000
_cell.length_b   1.000
_cell.length_c   1.000
_cell.angle_alpha   90.00
_cell.angle_beta   90.00
_cell.angle_gamma   90.00
#
_symmetry.space_group_name_H-M   'P 1'
#
loop_
_entity.id
_entity.type
_entity.pdbx_description
1 polymer ?
#
loop_
_entity_poly.entity_id
_entity_poly.type
_entity_poly.pdbx_seq_one_letter_code
_entity_poly.pdbx_strand_id
1 'polypeptide(L)'
;MEKEWYHENELFTFEEALEKQFTASEFESYKEKKEDLMVNKLGRAYLSLREMKLLAQEVTPLKKIIFDWDAPRTKEGYYMFNGCIEAAIRRSLVFAPYSDMIWLETKTPDLEQARSFSRKIHKQLPATKLVYNLSPSFNWSAHGFDDKALKSFVWDLAKEGFTLQLVSLAGLHSDGVSFWELANSFQSDGMKAYVEKVQKREKETNCDIMTHQLWSGAEYVDSLMKVVQNGASSQTLSTSGESFTETQF
;
A
#
# COMPACT_ATOMS: atom_id res chain seq x y z
N MET A 1 -31.47 -15.10 -4.57
CA MET A 1 -31.08 -16.13 -3.59
C MET A 1 -30.03 -15.65 -2.59
N GLU A 2 -28.75 -15.46 -2.94
CA GLU A 2 -27.72 -15.07 -1.94
C GLU A 2 -27.93 -13.64 -1.38
N LYS A 3 -28.17 -12.66 -2.26
CA LYS A 3 -28.45 -11.28 -1.84
C LYS A 3 -29.70 -11.18 -0.94
N GLU A 4 -30.72 -11.97 -1.24
CA GLU A 4 -31.95 -12.06 -0.42
C GLU A 4 -31.65 -12.67 0.94
N TRP A 5 -30.85 -13.75 0.97
CA TRP A 5 -30.41 -14.37 2.22
C TRP A 5 -29.72 -13.38 3.14
N TYR A 6 -28.78 -12.57 2.63
CA TYR A 6 -28.11 -11.53 3.44
C TYR A 6 -29.00 -10.36 3.83
N HIS A 7 -30.08 -10.10 3.08
CA HIS A 7 -31.08 -9.10 3.45
C HIS A 7 -31.98 -9.61 4.60
N GLU A 8 -32.31 -10.89 4.61
CA GLU A 8 -33.11 -11.54 5.66
C GLU A 8 -32.27 -11.91 6.89
N ASN A 9 -30.98 -12.13 6.72
CA ASN A 9 -30.03 -12.57 7.75
C ASN A 9 -28.90 -11.54 7.88
N GLU A 10 -29.20 -10.45 8.59
CA GLU A 10 -28.24 -9.39 8.86
C GLU A 10 -27.04 -9.94 9.64
N LEU A 11 -25.83 -9.57 9.19
CA LEU A 11 -24.58 -10.06 9.77
C LEU A 11 -24.08 -9.13 10.87
N PHE A 12 -23.64 -9.73 11.96
CA PHE A 12 -23.05 -9.03 13.09
C PHE A 12 -21.76 -9.71 13.52
N THR A 13 -20.85 -8.94 14.10
CA THR A 13 -19.86 -9.50 15.02
C THR A 13 -20.58 -10.05 16.26
N PHE A 14 -19.92 -10.91 17.03
CA PHE A 14 -20.55 -11.48 18.22
C PHE A 14 -20.97 -10.39 19.22
N GLU A 15 -20.19 -9.31 19.35
CA GLU A 15 -20.50 -8.22 20.28
C GLU A 15 -21.69 -7.38 19.84
N GLU A 16 -21.81 -7.07 18.55
CA GLU A 16 -22.99 -6.40 17.98
C GLU A 16 -24.24 -7.27 18.14
N ALA A 17 -24.11 -8.59 18.00
CA ALA A 17 -25.21 -9.53 18.24
C ALA A 17 -25.63 -9.55 19.72
N LEU A 18 -24.68 -9.42 20.66
CA LEU A 18 -24.97 -9.27 22.08
C LEU A 18 -25.66 -7.93 22.35
N GLU A 19 -25.17 -6.83 21.79
CA GLU A 19 -25.76 -5.49 21.98
C GLU A 19 -27.24 -5.44 21.57
N LYS A 20 -27.62 -6.14 20.50
CA LYS A 20 -29.03 -6.27 20.06
C LYS A 20 -29.88 -7.19 20.93
N GLN A 21 -29.26 -8.20 21.54
CA GLN A 21 -29.98 -9.21 22.33
C GLN A 21 -29.98 -8.88 23.83
N PHE A 22 -29.05 -8.10 24.33
CA PHE A 22 -28.97 -7.71 25.74
C PHE A 22 -29.78 -6.44 26.02
N THR A 23 -30.24 -6.31 27.26
CA THR A 23 -30.62 -5.01 27.80
C THR A 23 -29.37 -4.15 27.98
N ALA A 24 -29.53 -2.83 28.05
CA ALA A 24 -28.40 -1.93 28.27
C ALA A 24 -27.57 -2.30 29.52
N SER A 25 -28.21 -2.69 30.63
CA SER A 25 -27.49 -3.07 31.85
C SER A 25 -26.72 -4.39 31.71
N GLU A 26 -27.26 -5.36 30.97
CA GLU A 26 -26.58 -6.63 30.70
C GLU A 26 -25.36 -6.39 29.81
N PHE A 27 -25.49 -5.54 28.79
CA PHE A 27 -24.38 -5.19 27.91
C PHE A 27 -23.26 -4.44 28.62
N GLU A 28 -23.59 -3.50 29.53
CA GLU A 28 -22.58 -2.85 30.38
C GLU A 28 -21.87 -3.86 31.29
N SER A 29 -22.62 -4.73 31.97
CA SER A 29 -22.04 -5.77 32.84
C SER A 29 -21.12 -6.73 32.06
N TYR A 30 -21.50 -7.10 30.83
CA TYR A 30 -20.64 -7.88 29.93
C TYR A 30 -19.35 -7.14 29.59
N LYS A 31 -19.41 -5.85 29.24
CA LYS A 31 -18.21 -5.06 28.92
C LYS A 31 -17.27 -4.95 30.11
N GLU A 32 -17.78 -4.71 31.32
CA GLU A 32 -16.99 -4.67 32.55
C GLU A 32 -16.28 -6.01 32.82
N LYS A 33 -17.03 -7.12 32.78
CA LYS A 33 -16.47 -8.47 32.95
C LYS A 33 -15.44 -8.83 31.88
N LYS A 34 -15.69 -8.42 30.64
CA LYS A 34 -14.77 -8.63 29.51
C LYS A 34 -13.46 -7.89 29.75
N GLU A 35 -13.52 -6.62 30.16
CA GLU A 35 -12.34 -5.82 30.46
C GLU A 35 -11.55 -6.41 31.64
N ASP A 36 -12.23 -6.79 32.73
CA ASP A 36 -11.60 -7.47 33.87
C ASP A 36 -10.89 -8.77 33.45
N LEU A 37 -11.55 -9.59 32.62
CA LEU A 37 -10.96 -10.84 32.15
C LEU A 37 -9.72 -10.58 31.26
N MET A 38 -9.79 -9.61 30.35
CA MET A 38 -8.68 -9.27 29.46
C MET A 38 -7.48 -8.68 30.21
N VAL A 39 -7.73 -7.72 31.11
CA VAL A 39 -6.68 -6.95 31.79
C VAL A 39 -6.16 -7.68 33.03
N ASN A 40 -7.04 -8.06 33.96
CA ASN A 40 -6.63 -8.53 35.29
C ASN A 40 -6.34 -10.04 35.33
N LYS A 41 -7.01 -10.83 34.49
CA LYS A 41 -6.92 -12.30 34.55
C LYS A 41 -6.02 -12.89 33.47
N LEU A 42 -6.13 -12.42 32.23
CA LEU A 42 -5.42 -13.01 31.09
C LEU A 42 -4.22 -12.18 30.61
N GLY A 43 -4.17 -10.88 30.90
CA GLY A 43 -3.11 -9.99 30.44
C GLY A 43 -3.02 -9.89 28.90
N ARG A 44 -4.15 -9.97 28.18
CA ARG A 44 -4.19 -9.87 26.71
C ARG A 44 -5.41 -9.10 26.22
N ALA A 45 -5.25 -8.37 25.12
CA ALA A 45 -6.26 -7.47 24.56
C ALA A 45 -7.34 -8.16 23.69
N TYR A 46 -7.52 -9.48 23.82
CA TYR A 46 -8.48 -10.23 23.01
C TYR A 46 -9.00 -11.47 23.75
N LEU A 47 -10.23 -11.86 23.41
CA LEU A 47 -10.85 -13.11 23.86
C LEU A 47 -11.19 -13.97 22.65
N SER A 48 -11.14 -15.28 22.84
CA SER A 48 -11.72 -16.23 21.90
C SER A 48 -13.25 -16.14 21.90
N LEU A 49 -13.88 -16.58 20.81
CA LEU A 49 -15.34 -16.65 20.75
C LEU A 49 -15.92 -17.53 21.87
N ARG A 50 -15.22 -18.58 22.28
CA ARG A 50 -15.63 -19.44 23.40
C ARG A 50 -15.68 -18.67 24.71
N GLU A 51 -14.64 -17.90 25.02
CA GLU A 51 -14.57 -17.08 26.24
C GLU A 51 -15.66 -15.99 26.22
N MET A 52 -15.88 -15.33 25.08
CA MET A 52 -16.95 -14.34 24.94
C MET A 52 -18.34 -14.97 25.16
N LYS A 53 -18.59 -16.18 24.61
CA LYS A 53 -19.85 -16.92 24.84
C LYS A 53 -20.05 -17.31 26.31
N LEU A 54 -18.99 -17.73 26.99
CA LEU A 54 -19.05 -18.04 28.42
C LEU A 54 -19.38 -16.80 29.27
N LEU A 55 -18.73 -15.67 28.98
CA LEU A 55 -19.04 -14.40 29.65
C LEU A 55 -20.48 -13.95 29.41
N ALA A 56 -20.97 -14.05 28.18
CA ALA A 56 -22.37 -13.73 27.87
C ALA A 56 -23.33 -14.62 28.68
N GLN A 57 -23.02 -15.91 28.82
CA GLN A 57 -23.83 -16.84 29.62
C GLN A 57 -23.76 -16.55 31.12
N GLU A 58 -22.63 -16.06 31.64
CA GLU A 58 -22.57 -15.60 33.04
C GLU A 58 -23.47 -14.40 33.32
N VAL A 59 -23.54 -13.45 32.38
CA VAL A 59 -24.36 -12.25 32.51
C VAL A 59 -25.84 -12.57 32.37
N THR A 60 -26.19 -13.44 31.41
CA THR A 60 -27.59 -13.85 31.17
C THR A 60 -27.76 -15.37 31.20
N PRO A 61 -27.72 -16.04 32.37
CA PRO A 61 -27.72 -17.50 32.46
C PRO A 61 -28.95 -18.19 31.86
N LEU A 62 -30.10 -17.49 31.87
CA LEU A 62 -31.37 -18.01 31.40
C LEU A 62 -31.64 -17.69 29.93
N LYS A 63 -30.85 -16.79 29.32
CA LYS A 63 -31.08 -16.32 27.94
C LYS A 63 -30.16 -17.06 26.99
N LYS A 64 -30.74 -17.70 25.98
CA LYS A 64 -29.97 -18.30 24.88
C LYS A 64 -29.64 -17.22 23.85
N ILE A 65 -28.36 -16.91 23.69
CA ILE A 65 -27.88 -16.00 22.65
C ILE A 65 -27.83 -16.74 21.31
N ILE A 66 -28.45 -16.15 20.30
CA ILE A 66 -28.46 -16.65 18.93
C ILE A 66 -27.30 -16.00 18.18
N PHE A 67 -26.33 -16.82 17.77
CA PHE A 67 -25.21 -16.41 16.93
C PHE A 67 -24.61 -17.61 16.20
N ASP A 68 -24.62 -17.57 14.87
CA ASP A 68 -24.06 -18.60 14.01
C ASP A 68 -23.23 -17.97 12.89
N TRP A 69 -21.91 -18.10 13.02
CA TRP A 69 -20.93 -17.64 12.02
C TRP A 69 -20.60 -18.68 10.94
N ASP A 70 -21.10 -19.92 11.06
CA ASP A 70 -20.91 -20.98 10.07
C ASP A 70 -22.00 -20.93 8.98
N ALA A 71 -23.19 -20.44 9.33
CA ALA A 71 -24.31 -20.23 8.42
C ALA A 71 -24.00 -19.29 7.23
N PRO A 72 -23.36 -18.10 7.40
CA PRO A 72 -23.08 -17.18 6.30
C PRO A 72 -21.80 -17.50 5.53
N ARG A 73 -21.26 -18.73 5.63
CA ARG A 73 -20.03 -19.06 4.91
C ARG A 73 -20.26 -19.04 3.40
N THR A 74 -19.22 -18.64 2.67
CA THR A 74 -19.25 -18.68 1.20
C THR A 74 -19.31 -20.14 0.71
N LYS A 75 -19.57 -20.33 -0.59
CA LYS A 75 -19.59 -21.68 -1.21
C LYS A 75 -18.25 -22.40 -1.05
N GLU A 76 -17.16 -21.66 -1.00
CA GLU A 76 -15.80 -22.14 -0.77
C GLU A 76 -15.51 -22.45 0.72
N GLY A 77 -16.42 -22.07 1.61
CA GLY A 77 -16.29 -22.27 3.06
C GLY A 77 -15.61 -21.13 3.81
N TYR A 78 -15.47 -19.94 3.21
CA TYR A 78 -14.86 -18.80 3.89
C TYR A 78 -15.81 -18.18 4.91
N TYR A 79 -15.26 -17.76 6.04
CA TYR A 79 -15.98 -16.99 7.04
C TYR A 79 -16.11 -15.53 6.63
N MET A 80 -17.24 -14.93 7.00
CA MET A 80 -17.44 -13.50 6.85
C MET A 80 -16.55 -12.74 7.84
N PHE A 81 -15.95 -11.64 7.38
CA PHE A 81 -15.03 -10.84 8.17
C PHE A 81 -15.36 -9.35 8.03
N ASN A 82 -15.55 -8.66 9.16
CA ASN A 82 -15.72 -7.22 9.18
C ASN A 82 -14.35 -6.54 9.11
N GLY A 83 -13.90 -6.22 7.90
CA GLY A 83 -12.63 -5.54 7.67
C GLY A 83 -12.70 -4.06 8.03
N CYS A 84 -11.98 -3.66 9.08
CA CYS A 84 -11.90 -2.28 9.56
C CYS A 84 -10.47 -1.91 10.02
N ILE A 85 -10.26 -0.63 10.36
CA ILE A 85 -8.95 -0.14 10.80
C ILE A 85 -8.54 -0.76 12.15
N GLU A 86 -9.49 -1.00 13.06
CA GLU A 86 -9.23 -1.69 14.33
C GLU A 86 -8.70 -3.11 14.11
N ALA A 87 -9.25 -3.82 13.12
CA ALA A 87 -8.77 -5.14 12.75
C ALA A 87 -7.35 -5.08 12.15
N ALA A 88 -7.07 -4.09 11.31
CA ALA A 88 -5.74 -3.87 10.75
C ALA A 88 -4.71 -3.55 11.84
N ILE A 89 -5.05 -2.70 12.81
CA ILE A 89 -4.19 -2.35 13.96
C ILE A 89 -3.88 -3.60 14.79
N ARG A 90 -4.91 -4.39 15.14
CA ARG A 90 -4.71 -5.62 15.93
C ARG A 90 -3.78 -6.61 15.22
N ARG A 91 -3.97 -6.83 13.92
CA ARG A 91 -3.08 -7.67 13.12
C ARG A 91 -1.66 -7.12 13.09
N SER A 92 -1.52 -5.81 12.90
CA SER A 92 -0.22 -5.14 12.84
C SER A 92 0.56 -5.24 14.14
N LEU A 93 -0.10 -5.11 15.30
CA LEU A 93 0.54 -5.31 16.61
C LEU A 93 1.05 -6.73 16.82
N VAL A 94 0.34 -7.73 16.28
CA VAL A 94 0.76 -9.13 16.34
C VAL A 94 1.90 -9.41 15.36
N PHE A 95 1.90 -8.78 14.18
CA PHE A 95 2.90 -9.01 13.14
C PHE A 95 4.20 -8.23 13.37
N ALA A 96 4.13 -7.04 13.95
CA ALA A 96 5.26 -6.13 14.11
C ALA A 96 6.51 -6.76 14.79
N PRO A 97 6.40 -7.61 15.82
CA PRO A 97 7.57 -8.29 16.40
C PRO A 97 8.29 -9.26 15.44
N TYR A 98 7.66 -9.63 14.33
CA TYR A 98 8.16 -10.59 13.34
C TYR A 98 8.42 -9.97 11.96
N SER A 99 8.36 -8.64 11.86
CA SER A 99 8.51 -7.92 10.60
C SER A 99 9.37 -6.66 10.79
N ASP A 100 10.26 -6.37 9.86
CA ASP A 100 11.03 -5.12 9.89
C ASP A 100 10.17 -3.88 9.67
N MET A 101 9.09 -4.01 8.89
CA MET A 101 8.16 -2.94 8.56
C MET A 101 6.73 -3.45 8.42
N ILE A 102 5.75 -2.60 8.74
CA ILE A 102 4.32 -2.87 8.57
C ILE A 102 3.74 -1.96 7.50
N TRP A 103 3.04 -2.56 6.53
CA TRP A 103 2.33 -1.82 5.48
C TRP A 103 0.86 -1.64 5.83
N LEU A 104 0.40 -0.39 5.84
CA LEU A 104 -1.01 -0.05 5.85
C LEU A 104 -1.54 0.10 4.42
N GLU A 105 -2.43 -0.78 4.01
CA GLU A 105 -3.22 -0.62 2.78
C GLU A 105 -4.49 0.18 3.07
N THR A 106 -4.74 1.23 2.30
CA THR A 106 -5.91 2.11 2.44
C THR A 106 -6.72 2.19 1.16
N LYS A 107 -8.03 2.45 1.30
CA LYS A 107 -8.93 2.68 0.14
C LYS A 107 -8.82 4.09 -0.43
N THR A 108 -8.35 5.03 0.38
CA THR A 108 -8.23 6.45 0.07
C THR A 108 -6.93 7.00 0.66
N PRO A 109 -6.39 8.11 0.12
CA PRO A 109 -5.24 8.81 0.67
C PRO A 109 -5.60 9.64 1.91
N ASP A 110 -6.18 9.01 2.94
CA ASP A 110 -6.59 9.68 4.17
C ASP A 110 -5.42 9.78 5.18
N LEU A 111 -4.87 10.98 5.32
CA LEU A 111 -3.76 11.26 6.23
C LEU A 111 -4.14 11.08 7.70
N GLU A 112 -5.37 11.41 8.10
CA GLU A 112 -5.80 11.28 9.49
C GLU A 112 -6.00 9.80 9.86
N GLN A 113 -6.54 9.00 8.93
CA GLN A 113 -6.58 7.54 9.09
C GLN A 113 -5.16 6.97 9.28
N ALA A 114 -4.20 7.35 8.42
CA ALA A 114 -2.82 6.89 8.49
C ALA A 114 -2.14 7.30 9.81
N ARG A 115 -2.35 8.55 10.24
CA ARG A 115 -1.89 9.08 11.53
C ARG A 115 -2.48 8.32 12.72
N SER A 116 -3.79 8.11 12.73
CA SER A 116 -4.48 7.38 13.79
C SER A 116 -3.98 5.93 13.90
N PHE A 117 -3.78 5.27 12.75
CA PHE A 117 -3.18 3.94 12.68
C PHE A 117 -1.77 3.94 13.29
N SER A 118 -0.90 4.83 12.79
CA SER A 118 0.49 4.92 13.23
C SER A 118 0.61 5.12 14.74
N ARG A 119 -0.09 6.13 15.29
CA ARG A 119 -0.04 6.44 16.72
C ARG A 119 -0.52 5.30 17.60
N LYS A 120 -1.52 4.54 17.16
CA LYS A 120 -2.01 3.35 17.90
C LYS A 120 -0.97 2.22 17.91
N ILE A 121 -0.20 2.04 16.82
CA ILE A 121 0.91 1.09 16.76
C ILE A 121 2.07 1.56 17.64
N HIS A 122 2.54 2.80 17.46
CA HIS A 122 3.70 3.33 18.21
C HIS A 122 3.44 3.46 19.71
N LYS A 123 2.19 3.61 20.15
CA LYS A 123 1.85 3.55 21.59
C LYS A 123 2.28 2.24 22.24
N GLN A 124 2.26 1.12 21.51
CA GLN A 124 2.66 -0.19 22.01
C GLN A 124 4.05 -0.60 21.53
N LEU A 125 4.40 -0.24 20.30
CA LEU A 125 5.65 -0.62 19.64
C LEU A 125 6.29 0.62 18.99
N PRO A 126 6.96 1.48 19.77
CA PRO A 126 7.43 2.80 19.32
C PRO A 126 8.44 2.77 18.17
N ALA A 127 9.20 1.67 18.04
CA ALA A 127 10.24 1.54 17.02
C ALA A 127 9.73 0.95 15.69
N THR A 128 8.42 0.66 15.57
CA THR A 128 7.85 0.05 14.36
C THR A 128 7.98 0.98 13.17
N LYS A 129 8.64 0.52 12.10
CA LYS A 129 8.71 1.23 10.83
C LYS A 129 7.47 0.94 10.00
N LEU A 130 6.88 1.97 9.39
CA LEU A 130 5.67 1.82 8.60
C LEU A 130 5.93 2.04 7.12
N VAL A 131 5.12 1.38 6.28
CA VAL A 131 5.10 1.52 4.82
C VAL A 131 3.74 2.06 4.40
N TYR A 132 3.75 3.01 3.45
CA TYR A 132 2.54 3.55 2.85
C TYR A 132 2.58 3.43 1.32
N ASN A 133 1.50 2.92 0.74
CA ASN A 133 1.32 2.89 -0.70
C ASN A 133 0.56 4.14 -1.16
N LEU A 134 1.26 5.03 -1.87
CA LEU A 134 0.71 6.20 -2.54
C LEU A 134 0.00 5.73 -3.83
N SER A 135 -1.12 5.01 -3.66
CA SER A 135 -1.74 4.26 -4.74
C SER A 135 -2.10 5.15 -5.94
N PRO A 136 -1.69 4.78 -7.17
CA PRO A 136 -2.10 5.49 -8.37
C PRO A 136 -3.58 5.24 -8.73
N SER A 137 -4.23 4.27 -8.08
CA SER A 137 -5.69 4.07 -8.20
C SER A 137 -6.50 5.14 -7.47
N PHE A 138 -5.88 5.93 -6.59
CA PHE A 138 -6.53 7.08 -5.99
C PHE A 138 -6.66 8.20 -7.02
N ASN A 139 -7.84 8.84 -7.07
CA ASN A 139 -8.01 10.05 -7.84
C ASN A 139 -7.46 11.26 -7.06
N TRP A 140 -6.13 11.41 -7.01
CA TRP A 140 -5.44 12.43 -6.21
C TRP A 140 -5.95 13.86 -6.44
N SER A 141 -6.34 14.21 -7.67
CA SER A 141 -6.87 15.55 -8.00
C SER A 141 -8.31 15.77 -7.54
N ALA A 142 -9.11 14.72 -7.41
CA ALA A 142 -10.50 14.82 -6.96
C ALA A 142 -10.69 14.64 -5.45
N HIS A 143 -9.63 14.29 -4.70
CA HIS A 143 -9.71 14.04 -3.25
C HIS A 143 -9.71 15.32 -2.39
N GLY A 144 -9.82 16.50 -3.01
CA GLY A 144 -9.95 17.77 -2.29
C GLY A 144 -8.65 18.28 -1.67
N PHE A 145 -7.50 17.77 -2.11
CA PHE A 145 -6.21 18.34 -1.74
C PHE A 145 -6.00 19.69 -2.43
N ASP A 146 -5.50 20.67 -1.68
CA ASP A 146 -4.84 21.81 -2.28
C ASP A 146 -3.39 21.45 -2.64
N ASP A 147 -2.76 22.29 -3.46
CA ASP A 147 -1.38 22.07 -3.92
C ASP A 147 -0.37 21.95 -2.77
N LYS A 148 -0.63 22.64 -1.65
CA LYS A 148 0.26 22.60 -0.47
C LYS A 148 0.17 21.26 0.24
N ALA A 149 -1.04 20.76 0.47
CA ALA A 149 -1.32 19.49 1.10
C ALA A 149 -0.82 18.33 0.23
N LEU A 150 -1.02 18.39 -1.09
CA LEU A 150 -0.50 17.36 -2.00
C LEU A 150 1.03 17.33 -1.97
N LYS A 151 1.67 18.51 -1.98
CA LYS A 151 3.14 18.63 -1.89
C LYS A 151 3.70 18.18 -0.54
N SER A 152 2.96 18.36 0.55
CA SER A 152 3.42 17.99 1.90
C SER A 152 3.08 16.55 2.29
N PHE A 153 2.16 15.88 1.59
CA PHE A 153 1.59 14.58 1.96
C PHE A 153 2.65 13.53 2.36
N VAL A 154 3.67 13.35 1.52
CA VAL A 154 4.77 12.38 1.77
C VAL A 154 5.53 12.73 3.05
N TRP A 155 5.80 14.01 3.28
CA TRP A 155 6.53 14.46 4.47
C TRP A 155 5.68 14.43 5.73
N ASP A 156 4.38 14.65 5.61
CA ASP A 156 3.46 14.54 6.73
C ASP A 156 3.25 13.09 7.16
N LEU A 157 3.24 12.13 6.22
CA LEU A 157 3.32 10.71 6.53
C LEU A 157 4.65 10.34 7.18
N ALA A 158 5.78 10.86 6.68
CA ALA A 158 7.10 10.55 7.23
C ALA A 158 7.23 10.98 8.70
N LYS A 159 6.62 12.11 9.10
CA LYS A 159 6.56 12.58 10.50
C LYS A 159 5.80 11.60 11.42
N GLU A 160 4.87 10.83 10.87
CA GLU A 160 4.12 9.79 11.59
C GLU A 160 4.81 8.41 11.46
N GLY A 161 6.08 8.33 11.04
CA GLY A 161 6.86 7.09 11.03
C GLY A 161 6.69 6.18 9.81
N PHE A 162 5.99 6.65 8.76
CA PHE A 162 5.98 6.00 7.45
C PHE A 162 7.31 6.21 6.73
N THR A 163 8.22 5.26 7.00
CA THR A 163 9.63 5.31 6.61
C THR A 163 9.83 4.99 5.14
N LEU A 164 9.06 4.05 4.60
CA LEU A 164 9.04 3.71 3.18
C LEU A 164 7.71 4.14 2.57
N GLN A 165 7.77 4.86 1.46
CA GLN A 165 6.61 5.29 0.71
C GLN A 165 6.86 5.04 -0.77
N LEU A 166 5.86 4.51 -1.48
CA LEU A 166 6.01 4.11 -2.87
C LEU A 166 4.74 4.39 -3.66
N VAL A 167 4.88 4.64 -4.96
CA VAL A 167 3.77 4.67 -5.91
C VAL A 167 3.86 3.37 -6.72
N SER A 168 2.99 2.40 -6.42
CA SER A 168 3.15 1.02 -6.87
C SER A 168 3.23 0.84 -8.39
N LEU A 169 2.47 1.62 -9.15
CA LEU A 169 2.38 1.53 -10.62
C LEU A 169 2.87 2.80 -11.34
N ALA A 170 3.70 3.63 -10.70
CA ALA A 170 4.22 4.85 -11.33
C ALA A 170 4.90 4.57 -12.66
N GLY A 171 5.79 3.57 -12.71
CA GLY A 171 6.49 3.19 -13.94
C GLY A 171 5.54 2.80 -15.07
N LEU A 172 4.54 1.96 -14.78
CA LEU A 172 3.52 1.56 -15.77
C LEU A 172 2.77 2.78 -16.36
N HIS A 173 2.36 3.71 -15.51
CA HIS A 173 1.62 4.89 -15.96
C HIS A 173 2.51 5.89 -16.70
N SER A 174 3.75 6.09 -16.25
CA SER A 174 4.75 6.94 -16.92
C SER A 174 5.10 6.40 -18.30
N ASP A 175 5.41 5.11 -18.41
CA ASP A 175 5.71 4.46 -19.69
C ASP A 175 4.50 4.52 -20.62
N GLY A 176 3.32 4.17 -20.09
CA GLY A 176 2.07 4.15 -20.86
C GLY A 176 1.72 5.51 -21.47
N VAL A 177 1.82 6.60 -20.70
CA VAL A 177 1.53 7.94 -21.23
C VAL A 177 2.57 8.38 -22.25
N SER A 178 3.87 8.14 -22.00
CA SER A 178 4.94 8.50 -22.93
C SER A 178 4.83 7.76 -24.27
N PHE A 179 4.58 6.45 -24.25
CA PHE A 179 4.38 5.68 -25.48
C PHE A 179 3.11 6.07 -26.23
N TRP A 180 2.01 6.29 -25.50
CA TRP A 180 0.75 6.70 -26.12
C TRP A 180 0.87 8.05 -26.84
N GLU A 181 1.45 9.05 -26.18
CA GLU A 181 1.67 10.37 -26.77
C GLU A 181 2.57 10.31 -28.01
N LEU A 182 3.67 9.55 -27.93
CA LEU A 182 4.58 9.38 -29.06
C LEU A 182 3.90 8.69 -30.23
N ALA A 183 3.25 7.54 -30.01
CA ALA A 183 2.59 6.79 -31.08
C ALA A 183 1.49 7.61 -31.77
N ASN A 184 0.68 8.33 -30.97
CA ASN A 184 -0.41 9.15 -31.49
C ASN A 184 0.05 10.36 -32.32
N SER A 185 1.23 10.94 -32.00
CA SER A 185 1.83 11.99 -32.82
C SER A 185 2.64 11.44 -33.99
N PHE A 186 3.31 10.30 -33.84
CA PHE A 186 4.19 9.73 -34.86
C PHE A 186 3.41 9.28 -36.10
N GLN A 187 2.19 8.79 -35.94
CA GLN A 187 1.32 8.41 -37.07
C GLN A 187 1.01 9.58 -38.03
N SER A 188 1.00 10.83 -37.55
CA SER A 188 0.73 12.02 -38.38
C SER A 188 1.99 12.78 -38.75
N ASP A 189 2.93 12.91 -37.81
CA ASP A 189 4.05 13.84 -37.91
C ASP A 189 5.39 13.13 -38.16
N GLY A 190 5.41 11.78 -38.14
CA GLY A 190 6.62 10.98 -38.34
C GLY A 190 7.76 11.40 -37.41
N MET A 191 8.97 11.54 -37.97
CA MET A 191 10.17 11.88 -37.20
C MET A 191 10.08 13.23 -36.45
N LYS A 192 9.23 14.16 -36.88
CA LYS A 192 9.00 15.40 -36.13
C LYS A 192 8.43 15.12 -34.74
N ALA A 193 7.55 14.12 -34.60
CA ALA A 193 7.03 13.71 -33.31
C ALA A 193 8.14 13.18 -32.39
N TYR A 194 9.07 12.38 -32.92
CA TYR A 194 10.22 11.87 -32.15
C TYR A 194 11.12 13.02 -31.68
N VAL A 195 11.47 13.95 -32.58
CA VAL A 195 12.31 15.10 -32.23
C VAL A 195 11.68 15.96 -31.14
N GLU A 196 10.39 16.31 -31.26
CA GLU A 196 9.72 17.20 -30.29
C GLU A 196 9.36 16.51 -28.97
N LYS A 197 8.90 15.25 -29.00
CA LYS A 197 8.42 14.54 -27.80
C LYS A 197 9.53 13.86 -27.01
N VAL A 198 10.58 13.40 -27.68
CA VAL A 198 11.66 12.61 -27.08
C VAL A 198 12.98 13.39 -27.10
N GLN A 199 13.62 13.54 -28.27
CA GLN A 199 15.01 14.02 -28.35
C GLN A 199 15.20 15.44 -27.78
N LYS A 200 14.27 16.37 -28.07
CA LYS A 200 14.32 17.73 -27.53
C LYS A 200 14.14 17.74 -26.01
N ARG A 201 13.24 16.90 -25.49
CA ARG A 201 12.99 16.77 -24.04
C ARG A 201 14.22 16.20 -23.35
N GLU A 202 14.84 15.17 -23.91
CA GLU A 202 16.10 14.61 -23.42
C GLU A 202 17.19 15.68 -23.34
N LYS A 203 17.30 16.54 -24.37
CA LYS A 203 18.23 17.67 -24.36
C LYS A 203 17.91 18.73 -23.31
N GLU A 204 16.64 19.12 -23.18
CA GLU A 204 16.20 20.14 -22.22
C GLU A 204 16.36 19.67 -20.75
N THR A 205 16.17 18.38 -20.47
CA THR A 205 16.29 17.81 -19.13
C THR A 205 17.69 17.28 -18.81
N ASN A 206 18.62 17.31 -19.77
CA ASN A 206 19.93 16.66 -19.69
C ASN A 206 19.81 15.16 -19.34
N CYS A 207 18.94 14.44 -20.04
CA CYS A 207 18.79 12.99 -19.91
C CYS A 207 20.07 12.29 -20.40
N ASP A 208 20.68 11.47 -19.55
CA ASP A 208 21.92 10.74 -19.85
C ASP A 208 21.76 9.69 -20.95
N ILE A 209 20.54 9.14 -21.11
CA ILE A 209 20.19 8.20 -22.19
C ILE A 209 20.32 8.83 -23.58
N MET A 210 20.27 10.16 -23.72
CA MET A 210 20.48 10.84 -25.01
C MET A 210 21.80 10.38 -25.64
N THR A 211 22.83 10.26 -24.81
CA THR A 211 24.10 9.65 -25.15
C THR A 211 24.11 8.14 -24.91
N HIS A 212 23.26 7.43 -25.64
CA HIS A 212 22.95 6.01 -25.43
C HIS A 212 24.16 5.07 -25.53
N GLN A 213 25.19 5.38 -26.33
CA GLN A 213 26.45 4.61 -26.37
C GLN A 213 27.27 4.81 -25.09
N LEU A 214 27.36 6.04 -24.61
CA LEU A 214 28.04 6.36 -23.36
C LEU A 214 27.28 5.73 -22.17
N TRP A 215 25.97 5.94 -22.10
CA TRP A 215 25.09 5.43 -21.05
C TRP A 215 25.11 3.90 -20.95
N SER A 216 25.10 3.20 -22.10
CA SER A 216 25.18 1.73 -22.14
C SER A 216 26.57 1.18 -21.78
N GLY A 217 27.57 2.05 -21.58
CA GLY A 217 28.91 1.67 -21.16
C GLY A 217 29.83 1.22 -22.30
N ALA A 218 29.58 1.66 -23.55
CA ALA A 218 30.42 1.30 -24.69
C ALA A 218 31.90 1.68 -24.46
N GLU A 219 32.15 2.87 -23.89
CA GLU A 219 33.51 3.32 -23.56
C GLU A 219 34.16 2.49 -22.44
N TYR A 220 33.36 2.03 -21.46
CA TYR A 220 33.85 1.15 -20.40
C TYR A 220 34.36 -0.17 -20.99
N VAL A 221 33.58 -0.79 -21.87
CA VAL A 221 33.98 -2.02 -22.57
C VAL A 221 35.20 -1.79 -23.46
N ASP A 222 35.24 -0.69 -24.20
CA ASP A 222 36.40 -0.33 -25.03
C ASP A 222 37.68 -0.15 -24.19
N SER A 223 37.57 0.45 -23.00
CA SER A 223 38.70 0.60 -22.07
C SER A 223 39.25 -0.74 -21.58
N LEU A 224 38.37 -1.71 -21.27
CA LEU A 224 38.79 -3.06 -20.87
C LEU A 224 39.49 -3.78 -22.02
N MET A 225 38.96 -3.66 -23.23
CA MET A 225 39.54 -4.27 -24.43
C MET A 225 40.93 -3.71 -24.73
N LYS A 226 41.14 -2.39 -24.59
CA LYS A 226 42.45 -1.74 -24.74
C LYS A 226 43.50 -2.29 -23.78
N VAL A 227 43.12 -2.55 -22.53
CA VAL A 227 44.01 -3.14 -21.52
C VAL A 227 44.35 -4.60 -21.88
N VAL A 228 43.36 -5.42 -22.22
CA VAL A 228 43.56 -6.84 -22.55
C VAL A 228 44.39 -7.01 -23.83
N GLN A 229 44.19 -6.14 -24.82
CA GLN A 229 44.83 -6.26 -26.13
C GLN A 229 46.18 -5.53 -26.23
N ASN A 230 46.71 -4.97 -25.12
CA ASN A 230 47.96 -4.20 -25.10
C ASN A 230 48.02 -3.14 -26.23
N GLY A 231 46.89 -2.52 -26.58
CA GLY A 231 46.81 -1.54 -27.67
C GLY A 231 46.96 -2.08 -29.09
N ALA A 232 46.88 -3.39 -29.32
CA ALA A 232 47.11 -4.02 -30.63
C ALA A 232 45.85 -4.20 -31.50
N SER A 233 44.66 -3.71 -31.10
CA SER A 233 43.44 -3.86 -31.89
C SER A 233 43.18 -2.70 -32.85
N SER A 234 42.69 -3.05 -34.04
CA SER A 234 42.09 -2.13 -35.00
C SER A 234 40.85 -1.49 -34.37
N GLN A 235 40.90 -0.19 -34.10
CA GLN A 235 39.75 0.54 -33.56
C GLN A 235 38.57 0.44 -34.52
N THR A 236 37.44 -0.08 -34.04
CA THR A 236 36.16 0.17 -34.69
C THR A 236 35.82 1.65 -34.49
N LEU A 237 35.72 2.40 -35.59
CA LEU A 237 35.30 3.82 -35.67
C LEU A 237 33.92 4.13 -35.04
N SER A 238 33.26 3.14 -34.42
CA SER A 238 31.93 3.25 -33.82
C SER A 238 31.91 3.97 -32.47
N THR A 239 33.06 4.12 -31.79
CA THR A 239 33.14 4.74 -30.44
C THR A 239 34.10 5.93 -30.33
N SER A 240 34.73 6.35 -31.44
CA SER A 240 35.64 7.50 -31.46
C SER A 240 35.78 8.12 -32.86
N GLY A 241 35.77 9.45 -32.96
CA GLY A 241 35.96 10.20 -34.22
C GLY A 241 34.92 11.32 -34.42
N GLU A 242 35.11 12.17 -35.45
CA GLU A 242 34.19 13.28 -35.79
C GLU A 242 32.78 12.80 -36.23
N SER A 243 32.64 11.54 -36.60
CA SER A 243 31.37 10.88 -36.93
C SER A 243 30.75 10.13 -35.75
N PHE A 244 31.32 10.25 -34.54
CA PHE A 244 30.75 9.63 -33.34
C PHE A 244 29.42 10.29 -33.01
N THR A 245 28.36 9.48 -32.97
CA THR A 245 26.97 9.95 -32.85
C THR A 245 26.75 10.83 -31.62
N GLU A 246 27.51 10.62 -30.54
CA GLU A 246 27.36 11.41 -29.32
C GLU A 246 27.99 12.80 -29.38
N THR A 247 28.86 13.08 -30.35
CA THR A 247 29.38 14.45 -30.54
C THR A 247 28.34 15.41 -31.12
N GLN A 248 27.20 14.90 -31.58
CA GLN A 248 26.12 15.68 -32.18
C GLN A 248 25.12 16.24 -31.15
N PHE A 249 25.23 15.83 -29.88
CA PHE A 249 24.24 16.10 -28.84
C PHE A 249 24.72 17.08 -27.77
#